data_AF-A0A453BPH4-F1
#
_entry.id   AF-A0A453BPH4-F1
#
_cell.length_a   1.000
_cell.length_b   1.000
_cell.length_c   1.000
_cell.angle_alpha   90.00
_cell.angle_beta   90.00
_cell.angle_gamma   90.00
#
_symmetry.space_group_name_H-M   'P 1'
#
loop_
_entity.id
_entity.type
_entity.pdbx_description
1 polymer ?
#
loop_
_entity_poly.entity_id
_entity_poly.type
_entity_poly.pdbx_seq_one_letter_code
_entity_poly.pdbx_strand_id
1 'polypeptide(L)'
;MVPIFLSSVLGYIPVPLILNFTVQQGNTMDTKLGSVHISPATLFVIPTVFQMVILILYDRFIVPFLRRITGYVGGVTHLQRIGIGFLSATVATGVAALVEAKRKRVAEDKGLMEATTGIPMSVFWLTVQFFLLGVVDVTSFVGLLEFFYSEASTGMKSVGSSIFYCILGVSAWLGSLLIQVANRVTRRAD
;
A
#
# COMPACT_ATOMS: atom_id res chain seq x y z
N MET A 1 3.62 2.00 23.83
CA MET A 1 4.03 1.55 22.47
C MET A 1 3.33 0.27 22.00
N VAL A 2 3.14 -0.75 22.86
CA VAL A 2 2.53 -2.04 22.47
C VAL A 2 1.17 -1.93 21.75
N PRO A 3 0.19 -1.09 22.19
CA PRO A 3 -1.08 -0.97 21.48
C PRO A 3 -0.94 -0.37 20.07
N ILE A 4 -0.01 0.58 19.91
CA ILE A 4 0.30 1.21 18.61
C ILE A 4 0.98 0.20 17.70
N PHE A 5 1.90 -0.61 18.23
CA PHE A 5 2.52 -1.69 17.49
C PHE A 5 1.46 -2.67 16.94
N LEU A 6 0.57 -3.18 17.80
CA LEU A 6 -0.46 -4.14 17.40
C LEU A 6 -1.44 -3.58 16.37
N SER A 7 -1.94 -2.35 16.59
CA SER A 7 -2.81 -1.69 15.62
C SER A 7 -2.12 -1.40 14.29
N SER A 8 -0.83 -1.05 14.33
CA SER A 8 -0.04 -0.78 13.13
C SER A 8 0.26 -2.04 12.33
N VAL A 9 0.46 -3.19 13.00
CA VAL A 9 0.57 -4.49 12.35
C VAL A 9 -0.69 -4.76 11.54
N LEU A 10 -1.88 -4.59 12.13
CA LEU A 10 -3.15 -4.78 11.43
C LEU A 10 -3.32 -3.78 10.28
N GLY A 11 -3.01 -2.51 10.52
CA GLY A 11 -3.08 -1.44 9.51
C GLY A 11 -2.15 -1.65 8.32
N TYR A 12 -1.03 -2.36 8.51
CA TYR A 12 -0.06 -2.67 7.45
C TYR A 12 -0.34 -3.96 6.68
N ILE A 13 -1.22 -4.86 7.15
CA ILE A 13 -1.54 -6.11 6.43
C ILE A 13 -1.90 -5.89 4.95
N PRO A 14 -2.68 -4.86 4.56
CA PRO A 14 -3.05 -4.66 3.16
C PRO A 14 -1.85 -4.35 2.25
N VAL A 15 -0.80 -3.71 2.76
CA VAL A 15 0.36 -3.26 1.96
C VAL A 15 1.05 -4.42 1.24
N PRO A 16 1.57 -5.46 1.92
CA PRO A 16 2.21 -6.59 1.24
C PRO A 16 1.22 -7.37 0.35
N LEU A 17 -0.06 -7.43 0.69
CA LEU A 17 -1.08 -8.10 -0.12
C LEU A 17 -1.32 -7.36 -1.44
N ILE A 18 -1.51 -6.03 -1.38
CA ILE A 18 -1.67 -5.19 -2.57
C ILE A 18 -0.45 -5.36 -3.47
N LEU A 19 0.77 -5.29 -2.94
CA LEU A 19 1.98 -5.42 -3.75
C LEU A 19 2.06 -6.76 -4.49
N ASN A 20 1.81 -7.88 -3.79
CA ASN A 20 1.88 -9.20 -4.40
C ASN A 20 0.74 -9.44 -5.41
N PHE A 21 -0.51 -9.15 -5.02
CA PHE A 21 -1.66 -9.38 -5.89
C PHE A 21 -1.66 -8.45 -7.10
N THR A 22 -1.17 -7.22 -6.98
CA THR A 22 -1.06 -6.31 -8.12
C THR A 22 -0.12 -6.85 -9.20
N VAL A 23 0.99 -7.47 -8.80
CA VAL A 23 1.91 -8.12 -9.76
C VAL A 23 1.24 -9.31 -10.43
N GLN A 24 0.61 -10.19 -9.64
CA GLN A 24 -0.09 -11.36 -10.18
C GLN A 24 -1.21 -10.96 -11.13
N GLN A 25 -2.02 -9.97 -10.75
CA GLN A 25 -3.08 -9.41 -11.58
C GLN A 25 -2.50 -8.80 -12.86
N GLY A 26 -1.46 -7.98 -12.75
CA GLY A 26 -0.81 -7.32 -13.88
C GLY A 26 -0.23 -8.30 -14.90
N ASN A 27 0.21 -9.50 -14.48
CA ASN A 27 0.71 -10.53 -15.40
C ASN A 27 -0.39 -11.07 -16.33
N THR A 28 -1.67 -10.91 -15.97
CA THR A 28 -2.81 -11.33 -16.79
C THR A 28 -3.36 -10.23 -17.70
N MET A 29 -2.93 -8.98 -17.48
CA MET A 29 -3.44 -7.77 -18.13
C MET A 29 -2.63 -7.41 -19.38
N ASP A 30 -3.15 -6.48 -20.17
CA ASP A 30 -2.42 -5.93 -21.32
C ASP A 30 -1.29 -5.01 -20.85
N THR A 31 -0.07 -5.46 -21.07
CA THR A 31 1.20 -4.82 -20.68
C THR A 31 1.81 -3.98 -21.79
N LYS A 32 1.15 -3.86 -22.95
CA LYS A 32 1.66 -3.08 -24.07
C LYS A 32 1.42 -1.59 -23.86
N LEU A 33 2.49 -0.81 -23.97
CA LEU A 33 2.46 0.64 -24.15
C LEU A 33 2.97 0.96 -25.55
N GLY A 34 2.04 1.02 -26.51
CA GLY A 34 2.41 1.12 -27.93
C GLY A 34 3.16 -0.13 -28.39
N SER A 35 4.43 0.02 -28.78
CA SER A 35 5.31 -1.08 -29.19
C SER A 35 6.10 -1.71 -28.03
N VAL A 36 6.11 -1.09 -26.85
CA VAL A 36 6.94 -1.52 -25.71
C VAL A 36 6.12 -2.38 -24.75
N HIS A 37 6.70 -3.49 -24.30
CA HIS A 37 6.10 -4.34 -23.27
C HIS A 37 6.62 -3.92 -21.89
N ILE A 38 5.71 -3.55 -20.99
CA ILE A 38 6.02 -3.12 -19.63
C ILE A 38 5.73 -4.26 -18.67
N SER A 39 6.77 -4.87 -18.09
CA SER A 39 6.57 -5.91 -17.08
C SER A 39 5.82 -5.35 -15.87
N PRO A 40 4.83 -6.06 -15.30
CA PRO A 40 4.09 -5.59 -14.12
C PRO A 40 4.99 -5.27 -12.92
N ALA A 41 6.14 -5.95 -12.79
CA ALA A 41 7.13 -5.66 -11.76
C ALA A 41 7.79 -4.27 -11.92
N THR A 42 7.81 -3.69 -13.12
CA THR A 42 8.32 -2.33 -13.32
C THR A 42 7.35 -1.26 -12.82
N LEU A 43 6.07 -1.60 -12.59
CA LEU A 43 5.06 -0.66 -12.12
C LEU A 43 5.32 -0.16 -10.70
N PHE A 44 6.19 -0.81 -9.92
CA PHE A 44 6.64 -0.29 -8.62
C PHE A 44 7.42 1.04 -8.74
N VAL A 45 7.82 1.44 -9.95
CA VAL A 45 8.32 2.80 -10.19
C VAL A 45 7.23 3.85 -9.94
N ILE A 46 5.96 3.53 -10.20
CA ILE A 46 4.81 4.42 -10.07
C ILE A 46 4.60 4.89 -8.62
N PRO A 47 4.44 4.00 -7.62
CA PRO A 47 4.28 4.43 -6.23
C PRO A 47 5.52 5.19 -5.75
N THR A 48 6.73 4.81 -6.19
CA THR A 48 7.98 5.51 -5.87
C THR A 48 7.98 6.96 -6.37
N VAL A 49 7.59 7.19 -7.63
CA VAL A 49 7.50 8.54 -8.22
C VAL A 49 6.43 9.36 -7.50
N PHE A 50 5.26 8.79 -7.24
CA PHE A 50 4.20 9.47 -6.50
C PHE A 50 4.66 9.83 -5.08
N GLN A 51 5.32 8.91 -4.37
CA GLN A 51 5.88 9.18 -3.05
C GLN A 51 6.84 10.39 -3.10
N MET A 52 7.76 10.46 -4.06
CA MET A 52 8.67 11.59 -4.19
C MET A 52 7.92 12.91 -4.37
N VAL A 53 6.93 12.93 -5.28
CA VAL A 53 6.13 14.14 -5.55
C VAL A 53 5.30 14.54 -4.33
N ILE A 54 4.60 13.59 -3.71
CA ILE A 54 3.75 13.83 -2.54
C ILE A 54 4.60 14.33 -1.37
N LEU A 55 5.80 13.76 -1.16
CA LEU A 55 6.70 14.19 -0.09
C LEU A 55 7.18 15.62 -0.29
N ILE A 56 7.59 15.99 -1.50
CA ILE A 56 7.96 17.38 -1.84
C ILE A 56 6.78 18.32 -1.58
N LEU A 57 5.57 17.95 -2.02
CA LEU A 57 4.37 18.75 -1.82
C LEU A 57 4.01 18.87 -0.32
N TYR A 58 4.17 17.79 0.41
CA TYR A 58 3.88 17.72 1.84
C TYR A 58 4.81 18.65 2.63
N ASP A 59 6.12 18.52 2.45
CA ASP A 59 7.12 19.31 3.19
C ASP A 59 7.08 20.79 2.79
N ARG A 60 6.85 21.09 1.50
CA ARG A 60 6.92 22.46 0.99
C ARG A 60 5.64 23.27 1.22
N PHE A 61 4.47 22.64 1.12
CA PHE A 61 3.19 23.34 1.14
C PHE A 61 2.33 22.95 2.34
N ILE A 62 2.19 21.65 2.60
CA ILE A 62 1.27 21.15 3.63
C ILE A 62 1.81 21.43 5.04
N VAL A 63 3.08 21.13 5.32
CA VAL A 63 3.68 21.33 6.65
C VAL A 63 3.69 22.81 7.07
N PRO A 64 4.15 23.78 6.24
CA PRO A 64 4.14 25.18 6.64
C PRO A 64 2.73 25.74 6.84
N PHE A 65 1.76 25.29 6.04
CA PHE A 65 0.36 25.67 6.17
C PHE A 65 -0.26 25.11 7.47
N LEU A 66 -0.11 23.81 7.69
CA LEU A 66 -0.64 23.15 8.89
C LEU A 66 0.03 23.68 10.16
N ARG A 67 1.34 23.94 10.14
CA ARG A 67 2.05 24.55 11.27
C ARG A 67 1.48 25.91 11.67
N ARG A 68 1.00 26.71 10.72
CA ARG A 68 0.34 28.00 11.02
C ARG A 68 -1.02 27.82 11.71
N ILE A 69 -1.72 26.73 11.42
CA ILE A 69 -3.07 26.48 11.95
C ILE A 69 -3.01 25.72 13.28
N THR A 70 -2.19 24.67 13.35
CA THR A 70 -2.18 23.73 14.47
C THR A 70 -1.11 24.05 15.51
N GLY A 71 -0.09 24.83 15.16
CA GLY A 71 1.05 25.15 16.03
C GLY A 71 2.06 24.01 16.22
N TYR A 72 1.83 22.81 15.68
CA TYR A 72 2.77 21.69 15.79
C TYR A 72 3.97 21.86 14.84
N VAL A 73 5.17 21.49 15.29
CA VAL A 73 6.42 21.60 14.52
C VAL A 73 6.33 20.87 13.17
N GLY A 74 5.71 19.69 13.15
CA GLY A 74 5.44 18.90 11.94
C GLY A 74 4.09 19.17 11.27
N GLY A 75 3.35 20.20 11.70
CA GLY A 75 2.00 20.52 11.20
C GLY A 75 0.89 19.61 11.72
N VAL A 76 1.10 18.29 11.82
CA VAL A 76 0.16 17.32 12.43
C VAL A 76 0.88 16.41 13.42
N THR A 77 0.13 15.78 14.31
CA THR A 77 0.68 14.77 15.22
C THR A 77 1.08 13.50 14.44
N HIS A 78 2.09 12.76 14.91
CA HIS A 78 2.50 11.52 14.26
C HIS A 78 1.32 10.52 14.15
N LEU A 79 0.51 10.38 15.20
CA LEU A 79 -0.65 9.46 15.19
C LEU A 79 -1.72 9.84 14.15
N GLN A 80 -2.00 11.14 13.96
CA GLN A 80 -2.94 11.58 12.92
C GLN A 80 -2.39 11.29 11.52
N ARG A 81 -1.09 11.56 11.30
CA ARG A 81 -0.40 11.24 10.05
C ARG A 81 -0.48 9.73 9.76
N ILE A 82 -0.24 8.89 10.76
CA ILE A 82 -0.36 7.42 10.65
C ILE A 82 -1.78 6.99 10.30
N GLY A 83 -2.79 7.56 10.97
CA GLY A 83 -4.19 7.25 10.71
C GLY A 83 -4.63 7.53 9.27
N ILE A 84 -4.17 8.64 8.69
CA ILE A 84 -4.42 8.97 7.27
C ILE A 84 -3.83 7.89 6.35
N GLY A 85 -2.64 7.38 6.66
CA GLY A 85 -2.03 6.29 5.91
C GLY A 85 -2.86 5.00 5.96
N PHE A 86 -3.34 4.59 7.13
CA PHE A 86 -4.20 3.40 7.24
C PHE A 86 -5.56 3.56 6.55
N LEU A 87 -6.13 4.76 6.57
CA LEU A 87 -7.32 5.06 5.78
C LEU A 87 -7.01 4.92 4.27
N SER A 88 -5.89 5.48 3.81
CA SER A 88 -5.44 5.35 2.41
C SER A 88 -5.23 3.89 2.01
N ALA A 89 -4.61 3.06 2.87
CA ALA A 89 -4.41 1.64 2.62
C ALA A 89 -5.75 0.88 2.47
N THR A 90 -6.76 1.26 3.27
CA THR A 90 -8.10 0.67 3.19
C THR A 90 -8.80 1.07 1.89
N VAL A 91 -8.71 2.35 1.50
CA VAL A 91 -9.23 2.83 0.21
C VAL A 91 -8.49 2.15 -0.95
N ALA A 92 -7.17 1.98 -0.87
CA ALA A 92 -6.37 1.30 -1.88
C ALA A 92 -6.82 -0.16 -2.07
N THR A 93 -7.13 -0.85 -0.97
CA THR A 93 -7.67 -2.21 -1.00
C THR A 93 -9.04 -2.25 -1.68
N GLY A 94 -9.92 -1.29 -1.36
CA GLY A 94 -11.22 -1.15 -2.01
C GLY A 94 -11.10 -0.89 -3.52
N VAL A 95 -10.20 0.01 -3.92
CA VAL A 95 -9.91 0.28 -5.33
C VAL A 95 -9.37 -0.96 -6.03
N ALA A 96 -8.42 -1.67 -5.42
CA ALA A 96 -7.88 -2.90 -5.98
C ALA A 96 -8.96 -3.97 -6.19
N ALA A 97 -9.88 -4.11 -5.24
CA ALA A 97 -11.03 -5.01 -5.36
C ALA A 97 -11.97 -4.61 -6.51
N LEU A 98 -12.23 -3.31 -6.70
CA LEU A 98 -13.05 -2.81 -7.82
C LEU A 98 -12.36 -3.02 -9.18
N VAL A 99 -11.06 -2.77 -9.27
CA VAL A 99 -10.26 -3.00 -10.47
C VAL A 99 -10.27 -4.48 -10.82
N GLU A 100 -10.13 -5.37 -9.82
CA GLU A 100 -10.21 -6.82 -10.01
C GLU A 100 -11.60 -7.28 -10.43
N ALA A 101 -12.66 -6.76 -9.82
CA ALA A 101 -14.03 -7.05 -10.24
C ALA A 101 -14.26 -6.66 -11.70
N LYS A 102 -13.74 -5.51 -12.13
CA LYS A 102 -13.78 -5.08 -13.53
C LYS A 102 -12.98 -6.01 -14.44
N ARG A 103 -11.75 -6.39 -14.05
CA ARG A 103 -10.91 -7.32 -14.82
C ARG A 103 -11.63 -8.66 -15.03
N LYS A 104 -12.24 -9.22 -13.98
CA LYS A 104 -13.01 -10.46 -14.05
C LYS A 104 -14.20 -10.36 -15.00
N ARG A 105 -14.99 -9.27 -14.93
CA ARG A 105 -16.10 -9.05 -15.87
C ARG A 105 -15.64 -8.99 -17.33
N VAL A 106 -14.54 -8.30 -17.61
CA VAL A 106 -13.98 -8.24 -18.97
C VAL A 106 -13.49 -9.61 -19.45
N ALA A 107 -12.96 -10.44 -18.55
CA ALA A 107 -12.59 -11.82 -18.87
C ALA A 107 -13.83 -12.68 -19.17
N GLU A 108 -14.90 -12.52 -18.40
CA GLU A 108 -16.18 -13.23 -18.59
C GLU A 108 -16.84 -12.87 -19.92
N ASP A 109 -17.00 -11.58 -20.21
CA ASP A 109 -17.61 -11.06 -21.44
C ASP A 109 -16.90 -11.54 -22.72
N LYS A 110 -15.60 -11.85 -22.61
CA LYS A 110 -14.76 -12.32 -23.73
C LYS A 110 -14.50 -13.81 -23.73
N GLY A 111 -15.09 -14.58 -22.80
CA GLY A 111 -14.86 -16.01 -22.69
C GLY A 111 -13.43 -16.39 -22.30
N LEU A 112 -12.70 -15.48 -21.65
CA LEU A 112 -11.29 -15.62 -21.25
C LEU A 112 -11.12 -15.96 -19.77
N MET A 113 -12.13 -16.54 -19.12
CA MET A 113 -12.10 -16.84 -17.67
C MET A 113 -10.99 -17.82 -17.28
N GLU A 114 -10.64 -18.76 -18.17
CA GLU A 114 -9.52 -19.70 -17.99
C GLU A 114 -8.20 -19.19 -18.58
N ALA A 115 -8.21 -18.05 -19.27
CA ALA A 115 -7.02 -17.53 -19.91
C ALA A 115 -6.03 -17.01 -18.84
N THR A 116 -4.83 -17.56 -18.84
CA THR A 116 -3.74 -17.16 -17.94
C THR A 116 -3.09 -15.84 -18.34
N THR A 117 -3.32 -15.37 -19.58
CA THR A 117 -2.78 -14.12 -20.13
C THR A 117 -3.75 -13.52 -21.16
N GLY A 118 -3.61 -12.22 -21.43
CA GLY A 118 -4.28 -11.57 -22.58
C GLY A 118 -5.65 -10.98 -22.30
N ILE A 119 -5.98 -10.67 -21.04
CA ILE A 119 -7.19 -9.91 -20.74
C ILE A 119 -7.00 -8.49 -21.28
N PRO A 120 -7.88 -8.01 -22.18
CA PRO A 120 -7.74 -6.72 -22.85
C PRO A 120 -8.16 -5.57 -21.95
N MET A 121 -7.45 -5.45 -20.83
CA MET A 121 -7.54 -4.38 -19.87
C MET A 121 -6.12 -3.90 -19.60
N SER A 122 -5.88 -2.61 -19.80
CA SER A 122 -4.55 -2.03 -19.65
C SER A 122 -4.04 -2.15 -18.22
N VAL A 123 -2.78 -2.52 -18.06
CA VAL A 123 -2.12 -2.61 -16.76
C VAL A 123 -2.08 -1.28 -15.99
N PHE A 124 -2.25 -0.14 -16.67
CA PHE A 124 -2.29 1.19 -16.06
C PHE A 124 -3.51 1.44 -15.16
N TRP A 125 -4.55 0.59 -15.21
CA TRP A 125 -5.63 0.66 -14.22
C TRP A 125 -5.13 0.45 -12.77
N LEU A 126 -4.01 -0.26 -12.60
CA LEU A 126 -3.35 -0.48 -11.31
C LEU A 126 -2.66 0.78 -10.77
N THR A 127 -2.53 1.85 -11.58
CA THR A 127 -1.90 3.11 -11.17
C THR A 127 -2.61 3.75 -9.97
N VAL A 128 -3.94 3.61 -9.88
CA VAL A 128 -4.73 4.26 -8.82
C VAL A 128 -4.42 3.67 -7.44
N GLN A 129 -4.34 2.35 -7.32
CA GLN A 129 -3.98 1.71 -6.03
C GLN A 129 -2.51 1.97 -5.67
N PHE A 130 -1.62 2.10 -6.66
CA PHE A 130 -0.23 2.50 -6.42
C PHE A 130 -0.07 3.95 -5.99
N PHE A 131 -0.87 4.88 -6.52
CA PHE A 131 -0.90 6.25 -6.04
C PHE A 131 -1.28 6.30 -4.55
N LEU A 132 -2.33 5.57 -4.16
CA LEU A 132 -2.77 5.50 -2.77
C LEU A 132 -1.72 4.85 -1.87
N LEU A 133 -0.96 3.89 -2.39
CA LEU A 133 0.18 3.30 -1.68
C LEU A 133 1.30 4.32 -1.46
N GLY A 134 1.60 5.18 -2.44
CA GLY A 134 2.54 6.29 -2.26
C GLY A 134 2.10 7.25 -1.15
N VAL A 135 0.79 7.46 -0.97
CA VAL A 135 0.26 8.21 0.19
C VAL A 135 0.53 7.47 1.50
N VAL A 136 0.34 6.15 1.56
CA VAL A 136 0.66 5.31 2.74
C VAL A 136 2.13 5.50 3.13
N ASP A 137 3.04 5.49 2.15
CA ASP A 137 4.48 5.65 2.42
C ASP A 137 4.82 7.06 2.96
N VAL A 138 4.28 8.13 2.38
CA VAL A 138 4.57 9.48 2.90
C VAL A 138 3.91 9.73 4.26
N THR A 139 2.85 9.00 4.61
CA THR A 139 2.07 9.24 5.83
C THR A 139 2.36 8.22 6.92
N SER A 140 1.92 6.97 6.81
CA SER A 140 2.09 5.96 7.86
C SER A 140 3.50 5.41 7.97
N PHE A 141 4.23 5.24 6.87
CA PHE A 141 5.60 4.72 6.94
C PHE A 141 6.49 5.74 7.67
N VAL A 142 6.53 6.98 7.18
CA VAL A 142 7.31 8.04 7.81
C VAL A 142 6.79 8.33 9.22
N GLY A 143 5.47 8.40 9.40
CA GLY A 143 4.86 8.68 10.69
C GLY A 143 5.16 7.65 11.77
N LEU A 144 5.13 6.35 11.45
CA LEU A 144 5.50 5.28 12.39
C LEU A 144 6.99 5.31 12.70
N LEU A 145 7.83 5.50 11.67
CA LEU A 145 9.28 5.54 11.84
C LEU A 145 9.67 6.70 12.76
N GLU A 146 9.14 7.90 12.51
CA GLU A 146 9.34 9.08 13.36
C GLU A 146 8.79 8.87 14.78
N PHE A 147 7.59 8.30 14.92
CA PHE A 147 6.97 8.04 16.22
C PHE A 147 7.79 7.08 17.08
N PHE A 148 8.18 5.92 16.52
CA PHE A 148 8.96 4.95 17.28
C PHE A 148 10.37 5.46 17.57
N TYR A 149 10.94 6.25 16.66
CA TYR A 149 12.20 6.93 16.89
C TYR A 149 12.07 7.97 18.02
N SER A 150 11.05 8.83 18.02
CA SER A 150 10.90 9.92 18.98
C SER A 150 10.70 9.41 20.41
N GLU A 151 9.89 8.37 20.57
CA GLU A 151 9.53 7.78 21.86
C GLU A 151 10.62 6.85 22.43
N ALA A 152 11.56 6.38 21.61
CA ALA A 152 12.68 5.60 22.09
C ALA A 152 13.65 6.45 22.93
N SER A 153 14.20 5.86 23.99
CA SER A 153 15.23 6.52 24.80
C SER A 153 16.48 6.83 23.97
N THR A 154 17.29 7.79 24.43
CA THR A 154 18.44 8.32 23.66
C THR A 154 19.42 7.22 23.19
N GLY A 155 19.65 6.19 24.01
CA GLY A 155 20.52 5.06 23.65
C GLY A 155 19.86 3.97 22.78
N MET A 156 18.54 4.04 22.56
CA MET A 156 17.76 2.99 21.88
C MET A 156 17.07 3.49 20.61
N LYS A 157 17.46 4.65 20.07
CA LYS A 157 16.86 5.22 18.85
C LYS A 157 16.84 4.26 17.65
N SER A 158 17.93 3.50 17.45
CA SER A 158 18.01 2.47 16.41
C SER A 158 17.01 1.33 16.63
N VAL A 159 16.80 0.92 17.88
CA VAL A 159 15.77 -0.06 18.25
C VAL A 159 14.38 0.49 17.93
N GLY A 160 14.13 1.77 18.20
CA GLY A 160 12.91 2.48 17.81
C GLY A 160 12.59 2.33 16.32
N SER A 161 13.53 2.68 15.44
CA SER A 161 13.35 2.51 13.99
C SER A 161 13.20 1.04 13.57
N SER A 162 13.86 0.12 14.27
CA SER A 162 13.79 -1.32 13.97
C SER A 162 12.39 -1.90 14.25
N ILE A 163 11.66 -1.38 15.24
CA ILE A 163 10.29 -1.80 15.55
C ILE A 163 9.37 -1.63 14.34
N PHE A 164 9.55 -0.57 13.55
CA PHE A 164 8.79 -0.37 12.31
C PHE A 164 9.00 -1.51 11.30
N TYR A 165 10.24 -1.95 11.10
CA TYR A 165 10.51 -3.08 10.22
C TYR A 165 9.96 -4.41 10.78
N CYS A 166 9.92 -4.57 12.11
CA CYS A 166 9.21 -5.69 12.73
C CYS A 166 7.71 -5.65 12.43
N ILE A 167 7.07 -4.47 12.44
CA ILE A 167 5.65 -4.31 12.06
C ILE A 167 5.45 -4.81 10.63
N LEU A 168 6.29 -4.38 9.69
CA LEU A 168 6.23 -4.85 8.29
C LEU A 168 6.35 -6.37 8.19
N GLY A 169 7.35 -6.96 8.86
CA GLY A 169 7.57 -8.41 8.85
C GLY A 169 6.38 -9.20 9.41
N VAL A 170 5.88 -8.82 10.58
CA VAL A 170 4.72 -9.47 11.20
C VAL A 170 3.47 -9.30 10.35
N SER A 171 3.25 -8.11 9.75
CA SER A 171 2.11 -7.87 8.86
C SER A 171 2.16 -8.76 7.60
N ALA A 172 3.34 -9.03 7.05
CA ALA A 172 3.50 -9.92 5.90
C ALA A 172 3.24 -11.40 6.26
N TRP A 173 3.67 -11.84 7.44
CA TRP A 173 3.33 -13.18 7.94
C TRP A 173 1.83 -13.34 8.18
N LEU A 174 1.20 -12.36 8.83
CA LEU A 174 -0.26 -12.36 9.03
C LEU A 174 -1.03 -12.29 7.71
N GLY A 175 -0.57 -11.49 6.74
CA GLY A 175 -1.14 -11.46 5.40
C GLY A 175 -1.05 -12.83 4.71
N SER A 176 0.07 -13.53 4.84
CA SER A 176 0.23 -14.89 4.32
C SER A 176 -0.73 -15.88 5.00
N LEU A 177 -0.88 -15.79 6.33
CA LEU A 177 -1.86 -16.59 7.08
C LEU A 177 -3.29 -16.30 6.63
N LEU A 178 -3.63 -15.03 6.39
CA LEU A 178 -4.93 -14.61 5.87
C LEU A 178 -5.23 -15.25 4.52
N ILE A 179 -4.26 -15.26 3.60
CA ILE A 179 -4.40 -15.94 2.30
C ILE A 179 -4.63 -17.45 2.50
N GLN A 180 -3.86 -18.10 3.37
CA GLN A 180 -4.01 -19.55 3.63
C GLN A 180 -5.39 -19.89 4.18
N VAL A 181 -5.89 -19.09 5.12
CA VAL A 181 -7.25 -19.26 5.68
C VAL A 181 -8.29 -19.06 4.59
N ALA A 182 -8.20 -17.99 3.81
CA ALA A 182 -9.12 -17.71 2.71
C ALA A 182 -9.15 -18.88 1.71
N ASN A 183 -7.97 -19.34 1.24
CA ASN A 183 -7.87 -20.48 0.32
C ASN A 183 -8.46 -21.76 0.91
N ARG A 184 -8.26 -22.02 2.21
CA ARG A 184 -8.81 -23.21 2.87
C ARG A 184 -10.34 -23.17 2.98
N VAL A 185 -10.90 -21.99 3.19
CA VAL A 185 -12.35 -21.79 3.26
C VAL A 185 -12.97 -21.91 1.87
N THR A 186 -12.39 -21.26 0.84
CA THR A 186 -12.91 -21.30 -0.53
C THR A 186 -12.79 -22.69 -1.17
N ARG A 187 -11.70 -23.44 -0.92
CA ARG A 187 -11.54 -24.82 -1.43
C ARG A 187 -12.51 -25.85 -0.82
N ARG A 188 -13.33 -25.44 0.16
CA ARG A 188 -14.43 -26.26 0.70
C ARG A 188 -15.80 -25.88 0.13
N ALA A 189 -15.89 -24.76 -0.57
CA ALA A 189 -17.12 -24.23 -1.17
C ALA A 189 -17.28 -24.63 -2.65
N ASP A 190 -16.18 -25.00 -3.31
CA ASP A 190 -16.14 -25.72 -4.59
C ASP A 190 -15.98 -27.23 -4.36
#